data_AF-A0A172QFD5-F1
#
_entry.id   AF-A0A172QFD5-F1
#
_cell.length_a   1.000
_cell.length_b   1.000
_cell.length_c   1.000
_cell.angle_alpha   90.00
_cell.angle_beta   90.00
_cell.angle_gamma   90.00
#
_symmetry.space_group_name_H-M   'P 1'
#
loop_
_entity.id
_entity.type
_entity.pdbx_description
1 polymer ?
#
loop_
_entity_poly.entity_id
_entity_poly.type
_entity_poly.pdbx_seq_one_letter_code
_entity_poly.pdbx_strand_id
1 'polypeptide(L)'
;REAEEKKAKREAAEKAKREAAEKEKVKQSKDNQKTAKSSQDSAAYTEKQRREAEAAELKRKAEEEMRRKVEAEAKRVAEEARSMAEENSNRWSSDDEAEDNVDYHTTTSRHAREAEDENDAQEEGRRARNRGGKATRQKKNNKHSEKADREEERAVGRTNKTKGKQKKTSSLQQSFTKPVAVINRDVVIGETISVAELANKMAVKGSQVVKTMMKMGAMVTINQVVDQETAQLVAEEWGIKLFYGVK
;
A
#
# COMPACT_ATOMS: atom_id res chain seq x y z
N ARG A 1 54.61 1.46 -90.99
CA ARG A 1 55.07 1.46 -89.58
C ARG A 1 54.66 2.75 -88.84
N GLU A 2 54.90 3.96 -89.36
CA GLU A 2 54.46 5.21 -88.68
C GLU A 2 52.94 5.42 -88.55
N ALA A 3 52.14 5.00 -89.54
CA ALA A 3 50.68 5.18 -89.52
C ALA A 3 49.98 4.33 -88.44
N GLU A 4 50.57 3.17 -88.13
CA GLU A 4 50.08 2.22 -87.13
C GLU A 4 50.42 2.70 -85.71
N GLU A 5 51.62 3.26 -85.53
CA GLU A 5 52.04 3.87 -84.26
C GLU A 5 51.22 5.13 -83.91
N LYS A 6 50.85 5.95 -84.91
CA LYS A 6 49.94 7.09 -84.71
C LYS A 6 48.51 6.67 -84.38
N LYS A 7 48.01 5.54 -84.91
CA LYS A 7 46.71 4.97 -84.53
C LYS A 7 46.72 4.44 -83.10
N ALA A 8 47.74 3.67 -82.72
CA ALA A 8 47.89 3.14 -81.37
C ALA A 8 47.99 4.25 -80.32
N LYS A 9 48.71 5.35 -80.60
CA LYS A 9 48.78 6.52 -79.71
C LYS A 9 47.43 7.24 -79.55
N ARG A 10 46.60 7.29 -80.60
CA ARG A 10 45.25 7.89 -80.54
C ARG A 10 44.26 7.03 -79.77
N GLU A 11 44.27 5.72 -79.97
CA GLU A 11 43.42 4.79 -79.22
C GLU A 11 43.79 4.73 -77.73
N ALA A 12 45.09 4.76 -77.40
CA ALA A 12 45.54 4.85 -76.01
C ALA A 12 45.12 6.17 -75.35
N ALA A 13 45.22 7.30 -76.07
CA ALA A 13 44.77 8.59 -75.58
C ALA A 13 43.24 8.66 -75.41
N GLU A 14 42.47 8.03 -76.30
CA GLU A 14 41.01 7.97 -76.18
C GLU A 14 40.57 7.07 -75.02
N LYS A 15 41.23 5.92 -74.83
CA LYS A 15 40.98 5.01 -73.70
C LYS A 15 41.30 5.69 -72.37
N ALA A 16 42.41 6.42 -72.28
CA ALA A 16 42.76 7.21 -71.11
C ALA A 16 41.73 8.32 -70.81
N LYS A 17 41.19 8.99 -71.85
CA LYS A 17 40.12 9.98 -71.69
C LYS A 17 38.80 9.36 -71.22
N ARG A 18 38.43 8.18 -71.73
CA ARG A 18 37.23 7.44 -71.30
C ARG A 18 37.35 6.95 -69.85
N GLU A 19 38.51 6.40 -69.46
CA GLU A 19 38.77 5.99 -68.08
C GLU A 19 38.81 7.17 -67.10
N ALA A 20 39.33 8.33 -67.52
CA ALA A 20 39.30 9.55 -66.72
C ALA A 20 37.87 10.07 -66.53
N ALA A 21 37.06 10.10 -67.60
CA ALA A 21 35.65 10.52 -67.54
C ALA A 21 34.79 9.56 -66.70
N GLU A 22 35.06 8.25 -66.75
CA GLU A 22 34.38 7.26 -65.92
C GLU A 22 34.74 7.41 -64.43
N LYS A 23 36.03 7.63 -64.12
CA LYS A 23 36.47 7.90 -62.74
C LYS A 23 35.87 9.19 -62.18
N GLU A 24 35.71 10.22 -63.01
CA GLU A 24 35.08 11.47 -62.60
C GLU A 24 33.58 11.30 -62.35
N LYS A 25 32.86 10.56 -63.21
CA LYS A 25 31.45 10.21 -63.00
C LYS A 25 31.24 9.37 -61.73
N VAL A 26 32.13 8.43 -61.44
CA VAL A 26 32.08 7.62 -60.21
C VAL A 26 32.36 8.45 -58.95
N LYS A 27 33.21 9.48 -59.05
CA LYS A 27 33.44 10.43 -57.93
C LYS A 27 32.20 11.31 -57.71
N GLN A 28 31.65 11.89 -58.77
CA GLN A 28 30.45 12.73 -58.69
C GLN A 28 29.23 11.95 -58.16
N SER A 29 29.06 10.68 -58.55
CA SER A 29 27.97 9.85 -58.02
C SER A 29 28.15 9.48 -56.55
N LYS A 30 29.40 9.22 -56.11
CA LYS A 30 29.71 8.97 -54.70
C LYS A 30 29.52 10.21 -53.82
N ASP A 31 29.89 11.39 -54.31
CA ASP A 31 29.71 12.64 -53.56
C ASP A 31 28.23 13.01 -53.47
N ASN A 32 27.46 12.84 -54.55
CA ASN A 32 25.99 13.01 -54.52
C ASN A 32 25.28 11.99 -53.61
N GLN A 33 25.76 10.75 -53.55
CA GLN A 33 25.22 9.75 -52.62
C GLN A 33 25.54 10.11 -51.15
N LYS A 34 26.72 10.66 -50.87
CA LYS A 34 27.10 11.09 -49.52
C LYS A 34 26.29 12.31 -49.05
N THR A 35 26.08 13.30 -49.90
CA THR A 35 25.29 14.50 -49.57
C THR A 35 23.79 14.18 -49.42
N ALA A 36 23.25 13.28 -50.23
CA ALA A 36 21.88 12.79 -50.07
C ALA A 36 21.70 12.02 -48.76
N LYS A 37 22.68 11.21 -48.35
CA LYS A 37 22.61 10.44 -47.11
C LYS A 37 22.74 11.33 -45.87
N SER A 38 23.66 12.31 -45.88
CA SER A 38 23.81 13.25 -44.75
C SER A 38 22.62 14.17 -44.55
N SER A 39 21.91 14.53 -45.63
CA SER A 39 20.68 15.34 -45.56
C SER A 39 19.47 14.52 -45.08
N GLN A 40 19.41 13.23 -45.42
CA GLN A 40 18.39 12.32 -44.88
C GLN A 40 18.61 12.04 -43.38
N ASP A 41 19.85 11.81 -42.95
CA ASP A 41 20.18 11.53 -41.56
C ASP A 41 19.95 12.75 -40.65
N SER A 42 20.26 13.96 -41.14
CA SER A 42 19.98 15.20 -40.39
C SER A 42 18.49 15.49 -40.28
N ALA A 43 17.71 15.29 -41.36
CA ALA A 43 16.26 15.42 -41.34
C ALA A 43 15.61 14.41 -40.36
N ALA A 44 16.05 13.15 -40.39
CA ALA A 44 15.57 12.11 -39.47
C ALA A 44 15.90 12.43 -38.00
N TYR A 45 17.07 13.02 -37.73
CA TYR A 45 17.45 13.45 -36.39
C TYR A 45 16.59 14.61 -35.89
N THR A 46 16.28 15.59 -36.74
CA THR A 46 15.40 16.73 -36.36
C THR A 46 13.95 16.31 -36.12
N GLU A 47 13.42 15.40 -36.94
CA GLU A 47 12.06 14.87 -36.77
C GLU A 47 11.95 14.01 -35.50
N LYS A 48 12.99 13.21 -35.21
CA LYS A 48 13.07 12.44 -33.96
C LYS A 48 13.07 13.36 -32.73
N GLN A 49 13.86 14.44 -32.74
CA GLN A 49 13.86 15.41 -31.64
C GLN A 49 12.50 16.10 -31.45
N ARG A 50 11.79 16.42 -32.54
CA ARG A 50 10.45 17.02 -32.47
C ARG A 50 9.42 16.08 -31.85
N ARG A 51 9.46 14.78 -32.19
CA ARG A 51 8.59 13.75 -31.59
C ARG A 51 8.93 13.48 -30.13
N GLU A 52 10.21 13.48 -29.77
CA GLU A 52 10.63 13.33 -28.37
C GLU A 52 10.21 14.52 -27.51
N ALA A 53 10.28 15.75 -28.05
CA ALA A 53 9.79 16.96 -27.38
C ALA A 53 8.26 16.93 -27.18
N GLU A 54 7.49 16.53 -28.21
CA GLU A 54 6.03 16.40 -28.12
C GLU A 54 5.63 15.30 -27.11
N ALA A 55 6.34 14.17 -27.11
CA ALA A 55 6.11 13.09 -26.14
C ALA A 55 6.47 13.51 -24.71
N ALA A 56 7.52 14.32 -24.53
CA ALA A 56 7.90 14.86 -23.23
C ALA A 56 6.86 15.86 -22.70
N GLU A 57 6.32 16.73 -23.55
CA GLU A 57 5.23 17.64 -23.16
C GLU A 57 3.95 16.90 -22.78
N LEU A 58 3.59 15.85 -23.52
CA LEU A 58 2.41 15.04 -23.23
C LEU A 58 2.56 14.27 -21.91
N LYS A 59 3.77 13.74 -21.63
CA LYS A 59 4.10 13.12 -20.34
C LYS A 59 4.05 14.11 -19.18
N ARG A 60 4.58 15.32 -19.36
CA ARG A 60 4.55 16.37 -18.33
C ARG A 60 3.11 16.78 -18.00
N LYS A 61 2.25 16.94 -19.01
CA LYS A 61 0.82 17.23 -18.81
C LYS A 61 0.10 16.10 -18.08
N ALA A 62 0.37 14.84 -18.47
CA ALA A 62 -0.20 13.67 -17.79
C ALA A 62 0.27 13.57 -16.34
N GLU A 63 1.54 13.83 -16.06
CA GLU A 63 2.10 13.83 -14.71
C GLU A 63 1.52 14.96 -13.85
N GLU A 64 1.37 16.17 -14.38
CA GLU A 64 0.72 17.30 -13.69
C GLU A 64 -0.76 17.00 -13.37
N GLU A 65 -1.50 16.38 -14.30
CA GLU A 65 -2.87 15.95 -14.03
C GLU A 65 -2.96 14.83 -12.98
N MET A 66 -2.06 13.86 -13.04
CA MET A 66 -2.00 12.79 -12.04
C MET A 66 -1.64 13.35 -10.67
N ARG A 67 -0.67 14.27 -10.58
CA ARG A 67 -0.30 14.95 -9.35
C ARG A 67 -1.46 15.77 -8.80
N ARG A 68 -2.21 16.47 -9.65
CA ARG A 68 -3.41 17.22 -9.23
C ARG A 68 -4.51 16.30 -8.70
N LYS A 69 -4.72 15.13 -9.31
CA LYS A 69 -5.70 14.14 -8.83
C LYS A 69 -5.29 13.54 -7.48
N VAL A 70 -4.02 13.17 -7.34
CA VAL A 70 -3.47 12.64 -6.08
C VAL A 70 -3.54 13.70 -4.97
N GLU A 71 -3.22 14.96 -5.25
CA GLU A 71 -3.33 16.04 -4.27
C GLU A 71 -4.78 16.32 -3.86
N ALA A 72 -5.71 16.30 -4.83
CA ALA A 72 -7.14 16.48 -4.54
C ALA A 72 -7.70 15.32 -3.70
N GLU A 73 -7.30 14.08 -4.00
CA GLU A 73 -7.68 12.90 -3.22
C GLU A 73 -7.08 12.94 -1.82
N ALA A 74 -5.80 13.33 -1.69
CA ALA A 74 -5.15 13.50 -0.40
C ALA A 74 -5.83 14.58 0.46
N LYS A 75 -6.27 15.70 -0.14
CA LYS A 75 -7.05 16.73 0.57
C LYS A 75 -8.40 16.20 1.03
N ARG A 76 -9.12 15.46 0.18
CA ARG A 76 -10.42 14.88 0.54
C ARG A 76 -10.29 13.89 1.70
N VAL A 77 -9.29 13.02 1.66
CA VAL A 77 -9.01 12.06 2.74
C VAL A 77 -8.59 12.78 4.03
N ALA A 78 -7.80 13.84 3.94
CA ALA A 78 -7.41 14.63 5.12
C ALA A 78 -8.59 15.40 5.73
N GLU A 79 -9.50 15.92 4.91
CA GLU A 79 -10.72 16.60 5.36
C GLU A 79 -11.69 15.60 6.01
N GLU A 80 -11.89 14.43 5.40
CA GLU A 80 -12.69 13.33 5.97
C GLU A 80 -12.10 12.87 7.32
N ALA A 81 -10.78 12.71 7.41
CA ALA A 81 -10.11 12.38 8.66
C ALA A 81 -10.28 13.46 9.74
N ARG A 82 -10.27 14.74 9.36
CA ARG A 82 -10.54 15.85 10.29
C ARG A 82 -11.98 15.85 10.77
N SER A 83 -12.95 15.67 9.87
CA SER A 83 -14.36 15.59 10.23
C SER A 83 -14.64 14.41 11.17
N MET A 84 -14.05 13.25 10.91
CA MET A 84 -14.17 12.08 11.77
C MET A 84 -13.52 12.30 13.15
N ALA A 85 -12.39 13.02 13.20
CA ALA A 85 -11.75 13.37 14.46
C ALA A 85 -12.58 14.37 15.28
N GLU A 86 -13.20 15.36 14.62
CA GLU A 86 -14.08 16.34 15.26
C GLU A 86 -15.38 15.70 15.77
N GLU A 87 -16.02 14.82 14.99
CA GLU A 87 -17.19 14.06 15.45
C GLU A 87 -16.85 13.16 16.64
N ASN A 88 -15.70 12.49 16.59
CA ASN A 88 -15.25 11.67 17.71
C ASN A 88 -14.91 12.52 18.95
N SER A 89 -14.33 13.70 18.77
CA SER A 89 -14.08 14.65 19.86
C SER A 89 -15.39 15.12 20.49
N ASN A 90 -16.36 15.54 19.68
CA ASN A 90 -17.67 15.99 20.16
C ASN A 90 -18.42 14.87 20.88
N ARG A 91 -18.28 13.63 20.40
CA ARG A 91 -18.85 12.46 21.07
C ARG A 91 -18.22 12.23 22.44
N TRP A 92 -16.90 12.32 22.56
CA TRP A 92 -16.23 12.22 23.86
C TRP A 92 -16.60 13.35 24.80
N SER A 93 -16.65 14.60 24.32
CA SER A 93 -17.09 15.74 25.16
C SER A 93 -18.54 15.60 25.63
N SER A 94 -19.43 15.03 24.80
CA SER A 94 -20.82 14.80 25.19
C SER A 94 -20.97 13.65 26.19
N ASP A 95 -20.14 12.61 26.08
CA ASP A 95 -20.11 11.50 27.05
C ASP A 95 -19.54 11.98 28.41
N ASP A 96 -18.53 12.86 28.41
CA ASP A 96 -17.94 13.48 29.62
C ASP A 96 -18.96 14.36 30.36
N GLU A 97 -19.68 15.24 29.65
CA GLU A 97 -20.76 16.03 30.26
C GLU A 97 -21.92 15.15 30.80
N ALA A 98 -22.17 13.99 30.18
CA ALA A 98 -23.19 13.07 30.67
C ALA A 98 -22.75 12.33 31.95
N GLU A 99 -21.45 12.04 32.11
CA GLU A 99 -20.88 11.43 33.31
C GLU A 99 -20.77 12.42 34.48
N ASP A 100 -20.59 13.72 34.23
CA ASP A 100 -20.56 14.74 35.30
C ASP A 100 -21.94 15.03 35.92
N ASN A 101 -23.03 14.71 35.21
CA ASN A 101 -24.41 14.99 35.65
C ASN A 101 -25.08 13.82 36.40
N VAL A 102 -24.40 12.69 36.58
CA VAL A 102 -24.95 11.56 37.36
C VAL A 102 -24.54 11.66 38.83
N ASP A 103 -25.55 11.63 39.70
CA ASP A 103 -25.35 11.62 41.14
C ASP A 103 -24.80 10.26 41.59
N TYR A 104 -23.50 10.23 41.93
CA TYR A 104 -22.82 9.02 42.41
C TYR A 104 -22.93 8.83 43.94
N HIS A 105 -23.58 9.74 44.66
CA HIS A 105 -23.69 9.63 46.12
C HIS A 105 -24.55 8.45 46.52
N THR A 106 -24.03 7.64 47.45
CA THR A 106 -24.74 6.45 47.94
C THR A 106 -25.79 6.79 48.99
N THR A 107 -25.68 7.98 49.60
CA THR A 107 -26.58 8.45 50.63
C THR A 107 -27.41 9.66 50.20
N THR A 108 -28.56 9.84 50.86
CA THR A 108 -29.54 10.89 50.52
C THR A 108 -29.49 12.10 51.46
N SER A 109 -28.80 12.00 52.61
CA SER A 109 -28.71 13.10 53.57
C SER A 109 -27.53 14.02 53.25
N ARG A 110 -27.73 15.34 53.39
CA ARG A 110 -26.72 16.35 53.03
C ARG A 110 -25.38 16.17 53.74
N HIS A 111 -25.40 15.86 55.03
CA HIS A 111 -24.17 15.62 55.80
C HIS A 111 -23.48 14.30 55.44
N ALA A 112 -24.22 13.26 55.04
CA ALA A 112 -23.60 12.02 54.60
C ALA A 112 -22.93 12.19 53.23
N ARG A 113 -23.52 13.00 52.34
CA ARG A 113 -22.91 13.34 51.04
C ARG A 113 -21.61 14.13 51.18
N GLU A 114 -21.62 15.17 52.02
CA GLU A 114 -20.42 15.98 52.28
C GLU A 114 -19.28 15.16 52.89
N ALA A 115 -19.60 14.18 53.75
CA ALA A 115 -18.60 13.26 54.29
C ALA A 115 -18.08 12.23 53.28
N GLU A 116 -18.92 11.78 52.33
CA GLU A 116 -18.50 10.93 51.20
C GLU A 116 -17.53 11.70 50.29
N ASP A 117 -17.89 12.93 49.89
CA ASP A 117 -17.05 13.80 49.05
C ASP A 117 -15.69 14.10 49.69
N GLU A 118 -15.65 14.41 50.99
CA GLU A 118 -14.41 14.64 51.72
C GLU A 118 -13.53 13.39 51.80
N ASN A 119 -14.12 12.20 51.88
CA ASN A 119 -13.39 10.94 51.91
C ASN A 119 -12.76 10.65 50.54
N ASP A 120 -13.53 10.80 49.47
CA ASP A 120 -13.10 10.56 48.11
C ASP A 120 -11.99 11.53 47.69
N ALA A 121 -12.13 12.82 48.02
CA ALA A 121 -11.09 13.82 47.78
C ALA A 121 -9.79 13.53 48.54
N GLN A 122 -9.88 13.03 49.78
CA GLN A 122 -8.70 12.60 50.54
C GLN A 122 -8.05 11.35 49.94
N GLU A 123 -8.84 10.39 49.45
CA GLU A 123 -8.32 9.16 48.86
C GLU A 123 -7.65 9.42 47.50
N GLU A 124 -8.25 10.26 46.66
CA GLU A 124 -7.70 10.68 45.37
C GLU A 124 -6.40 11.49 45.55
N GLY A 125 -6.38 12.44 46.49
CA GLY A 125 -5.17 13.20 46.84
C GLY A 125 -4.02 12.32 47.36
N ARG A 126 -4.33 11.22 48.06
CA ARG A 126 -3.33 10.21 48.47
C ARG A 126 -2.82 9.39 47.29
N ARG A 127 -3.68 9.00 46.36
CA ARG A 127 -3.30 8.27 45.14
C ARG A 127 -2.45 9.11 44.18
N ALA A 128 -2.75 10.40 44.04
CA ALA A 128 -1.97 11.33 43.21
C ALA A 128 -0.54 11.52 43.74
N ARG A 129 -0.36 11.64 45.06
CA ARG A 129 0.97 11.72 45.70
C ARG A 129 1.82 10.46 45.51
N ASN A 130 1.20 9.28 45.46
CA ASN A 130 1.92 8.03 45.18
C ASN A 130 2.26 7.82 43.70
N ARG A 131 1.63 8.53 42.76
CA ARG A 131 1.94 8.48 41.32
C ARG A 131 2.96 9.53 40.86
N GLY A 132 3.16 10.63 41.59
CA GLY A 132 4.11 11.69 41.24
C GLY A 132 5.58 11.46 41.62
N GLY A 133 5.90 10.40 42.38
CA GLY A 133 7.24 10.16 42.93
C GLY A 133 8.22 9.37 42.07
N LYS A 134 8.09 9.35 40.74
CA LYS A 134 9.02 8.62 39.85
C LYS A 134 9.65 9.52 38.78
N ALA A 135 10.22 10.63 39.22
CA ALA A 135 11.22 11.35 38.46
C ALA A 135 12.57 10.60 38.53
N THR A 136 13.04 10.15 37.36
CA THR A 136 14.45 9.91 37.01
C THR A 136 15.33 9.14 38.02
N ARG A 137 15.32 7.81 37.94
CA ARG A 137 16.55 7.02 38.19
C ARG A 137 16.93 6.29 36.91
N GLN A 138 18.14 6.60 36.46
CA GLN A 138 18.78 6.07 35.27
C GLN A 138 18.70 4.54 35.17
N LYS A 139 18.49 4.08 33.93
CA LYS A 139 19.01 2.86 33.30
C LYS A 139 19.77 1.91 34.25
N LYS A 140 19.18 0.75 34.52
CA LYS A 140 19.84 -0.57 34.36
C LYS A 140 18.82 -1.72 34.51
N ASN A 141 18.72 -2.47 33.42
CA ASN A 141 18.44 -3.90 33.26
C ASN A 141 17.27 -4.55 34.02
N ASN A 142 16.31 -5.03 33.21
CA ASN A 142 15.85 -6.42 33.15
C ASN A 142 15.17 -7.02 34.40
N LYS A 143 13.85 -6.83 34.54
CA LYS A 143 12.88 -7.91 34.88
C LYS A 143 11.43 -7.41 34.87
N HIS A 144 10.50 -8.29 34.45
CA HIS A 144 9.03 -8.25 34.60
C HIS A 144 8.19 -7.73 33.42
N SER A 145 8.03 -8.59 32.42
CA SER A 145 7.00 -8.56 31.38
C SER A 145 5.89 -9.60 31.67
N GLU A 146 5.23 -9.52 32.83
CA GLU A 146 4.12 -10.44 33.19
C GLU A 146 2.86 -9.72 33.70
N LYS A 147 2.76 -8.40 33.51
CA LYS A 147 1.59 -7.62 33.98
C LYS A 147 0.78 -6.93 32.88
N ALA A 148 1.19 -7.03 31.62
CA ALA A 148 0.49 -6.41 30.49
C ALA A 148 -0.66 -7.29 29.94
N ASP A 149 -0.56 -8.62 30.01
CA ASP A 149 -1.57 -9.51 29.42
C ASP A 149 -2.87 -9.67 30.25
N ARG A 150 -2.88 -9.28 31.53
CA ARG A 150 -4.05 -9.49 32.42
C ARG A 150 -5.09 -8.38 32.36
N GLU A 151 -4.76 -7.26 31.72
CA GLU A 151 -5.64 -6.08 31.59
C GLU A 151 -6.42 -6.09 30.27
N GLU A 152 -5.88 -6.71 29.21
CA GLU A 152 -6.55 -6.81 27.90
C GLU A 152 -7.71 -7.84 27.91
N GLU A 153 -7.64 -8.89 28.74
CA GLU A 153 -8.73 -9.88 28.86
C GLU A 153 -9.97 -9.36 29.63
N ARG A 154 -9.86 -8.26 30.38
CA ARG A 154 -11.01 -7.67 31.12
C ARG A 154 -11.80 -6.65 30.30
N ALA A 155 -11.25 -6.13 29.21
CA ALA A 155 -11.90 -5.14 28.35
C ALA A 155 -12.95 -5.74 27.40
N VAL A 156 -12.93 -7.07 27.17
CA VAL A 156 -13.84 -7.74 26.21
C VAL A 156 -15.20 -8.13 26.82
N GLY A 157 -15.34 -8.08 28.15
CA GLY A 157 -16.51 -8.61 28.86
C GLY A 157 -17.62 -7.62 29.24
N ARG A 158 -17.48 -6.30 29.00
CA ARG A 158 -18.38 -5.28 29.56
C ARG A 158 -19.28 -4.52 28.58
N THR A 159 -19.27 -4.85 27.29
CA THR A 159 -20.04 -4.08 26.29
C THR A 159 -21.48 -4.58 26.06
N ASN A 160 -21.92 -5.66 26.71
CA ASN A 160 -23.24 -6.25 26.47
C ASN A 160 -24.17 -6.22 27.70
N LYS A 161 -24.51 -5.04 28.24
CA LYS A 161 -25.65 -4.96 29.17
C LYS A 161 -26.32 -3.60 29.36
N THR A 162 -26.70 -2.89 28.31
CA THR A 162 -27.74 -1.84 28.43
C THR A 162 -28.26 -1.41 27.07
N LYS A 163 -29.29 -2.10 26.56
CA LYS A 163 -30.25 -1.49 25.64
C LYS A 163 -31.59 -2.23 25.72
N GLY A 164 -32.21 -2.07 26.88
CA GLY A 164 -33.63 -2.33 27.05
C GLY A 164 -34.43 -1.13 26.58
N LYS A 165 -35.30 -1.39 25.60
CA LYS A 165 -36.64 -0.82 25.43
C LYS A 165 -36.79 0.46 24.60
N GLN A 166 -37.73 0.32 23.66
CA GLN A 166 -38.44 1.34 22.88
C GLN A 166 -37.78 1.78 21.56
N LYS A 167 -38.17 1.15 20.44
CA LYS A 167 -39.10 1.77 19.47
C LYS A 167 -39.43 0.88 18.26
N LYS A 168 -40.74 0.85 18.00
CA LYS A 168 -41.45 0.76 16.70
C LYS A 168 -41.71 -0.61 16.07
N THR A 169 -43.01 -0.91 16.06
CA THR A 169 -43.76 -1.65 15.05
C THR A 169 -43.38 -1.21 13.63
N SER A 170 -43.03 -2.14 12.76
CA SER A 170 -43.55 -2.21 11.38
C SER A 170 -42.98 -3.45 10.69
N SER A 171 -43.88 -4.39 10.39
CA SER A 171 -43.90 -5.23 9.20
C SER A 171 -42.59 -5.86 8.68
N LEU A 172 -42.61 -7.20 8.63
CA LEU A 172 -41.87 -8.04 7.69
C LEU A 172 -40.40 -8.33 8.03
N GLN A 173 -40.19 -9.11 9.10
CA GLN A 173 -38.99 -9.94 9.21
C GLN A 173 -39.10 -11.13 8.25
N GLN A 174 -38.89 -10.85 6.96
CA GLN A 174 -38.43 -11.87 6.03
C GLN A 174 -36.94 -12.04 6.27
N SER A 175 -36.58 -13.00 7.13
CA SER A 175 -35.19 -13.43 7.34
C SER A 175 -34.69 -14.12 6.07
N PHE A 176 -34.26 -13.35 5.09
CA PHE A 176 -33.49 -13.88 3.97
C PHE A 176 -32.06 -14.12 4.41
N THR A 177 -31.82 -15.29 4.99
CA THR A 177 -30.48 -15.84 5.17
C THR A 177 -29.96 -16.16 3.78
N LYS A 178 -29.18 -15.26 3.16
CA LYS A 178 -28.39 -15.65 1.99
C LYS A 178 -27.59 -16.89 2.37
N PRO A 179 -27.68 -18.01 1.64
CA PRO A 179 -26.69 -19.06 1.80
C PRO A 179 -25.35 -18.41 1.45
N VAL A 180 -24.48 -18.26 2.46
CA VAL A 180 -23.07 -17.95 2.25
C VAL A 180 -22.50 -19.20 1.60
N ALA A 181 -22.61 -19.28 0.28
CA ALA A 181 -21.88 -20.27 -0.48
C ALA A 181 -20.41 -20.02 -0.17
N VAL A 182 -19.79 -20.93 0.59
CA VAL A 182 -18.35 -20.94 0.80
C VAL A 182 -17.77 -21.12 -0.59
N ILE A 183 -17.29 -20.02 -1.17
CA ILE A 183 -16.60 -20.06 -2.45
C ILE A 183 -15.29 -20.77 -2.15
N ASN A 184 -15.27 -22.09 -2.38
CA ASN A 184 -14.07 -22.90 -2.32
C ASN A 184 -13.11 -22.33 -3.37
N ARG A 185 -12.08 -21.64 -2.91
CA ARG A 185 -11.02 -21.10 -3.75
C ARG A 185 -9.87 -22.07 -3.73
N ASP A 186 -9.42 -22.48 -4.89
CA ASP A 186 -8.25 -23.32 -5.03
C ASP A 186 -7.00 -22.44 -5.01
N VAL A 187 -6.08 -22.73 -4.08
CA VAL A 187 -4.86 -21.93 -3.88
C VAL A 187 -3.64 -22.75 -4.25
N VAL A 188 -2.85 -22.25 -5.22
CA VAL A 188 -1.62 -22.91 -5.68
C VAL A 188 -0.42 -22.34 -4.93
N ILE A 189 0.37 -23.18 -4.25
CA ILE A 189 1.57 -22.77 -3.48
C ILE A 189 2.82 -23.53 -3.93
N GLY A 190 3.99 -22.90 -3.72
CA GLY A 190 5.31 -23.52 -3.92
C GLY A 190 5.78 -24.29 -2.69
N GLU A 191 7.08 -24.64 -2.65
CA GLU A 191 7.72 -25.34 -1.52
C GLU A 191 7.74 -24.52 -0.23
N THR A 192 7.94 -23.20 -0.37
CA THR A 192 7.84 -22.23 0.73
C THR A 192 7.03 -21.02 0.29
N ILE A 193 6.35 -20.39 1.25
CA ILE A 193 5.52 -19.21 1.00
C ILE A 193 5.57 -18.28 2.22
N SER A 194 5.58 -16.96 2.00
CA SER A 194 5.41 -16.02 3.12
C SER A 194 3.96 -16.01 3.62
N VAL A 195 3.74 -15.74 4.91
CA VAL A 195 2.38 -15.64 5.47
C VAL A 195 1.54 -14.57 4.75
N ALA A 196 2.17 -13.47 4.32
CA ALA A 196 1.54 -12.42 3.51
C ALA A 196 1.04 -12.95 2.16
N GLU A 197 1.87 -13.71 1.45
CA GLU A 197 1.51 -14.27 0.15
C GLU A 197 0.43 -15.35 0.26
N LEU A 198 0.50 -16.19 1.31
CA LEU A 198 -0.53 -17.18 1.61
C LEU A 198 -1.89 -16.50 1.84
N ALA A 199 -1.91 -15.45 2.67
CA ALA A 199 -3.10 -14.66 2.95
C ALA A 199 -3.69 -14.02 1.68
N ASN A 200 -2.83 -13.43 0.84
CA ASN A 200 -3.24 -12.85 -0.43
C ASN A 200 -3.85 -13.88 -1.39
N LYS A 201 -3.27 -15.09 -1.48
CA LYS A 201 -3.81 -16.17 -2.32
C LYS A 201 -5.13 -16.74 -1.79
N MET A 202 -5.28 -16.82 -0.48
CA MET A 202 -6.53 -17.25 0.18
C MET A 202 -7.61 -16.16 0.19
N ALA A 203 -7.28 -14.92 -0.18
CA ALA A 203 -8.12 -13.73 -0.03
C ALA A 203 -8.60 -13.53 1.43
N VAL A 204 -7.75 -13.88 2.39
CA VAL A 204 -7.97 -13.73 3.83
C VAL A 204 -7.03 -12.65 4.36
N LYS A 205 -7.44 -11.90 5.38
CA LYS A 205 -6.59 -10.87 5.98
C LYS A 205 -5.39 -11.52 6.67
N GLY A 206 -4.16 -11.07 6.40
CA GLY A 206 -2.95 -11.65 7.00
C GLY A 206 -2.96 -11.72 8.53
N SER A 207 -3.63 -10.78 9.20
CA SER A 207 -3.80 -10.80 10.66
C SER A 207 -4.64 -11.97 11.17
N GLN A 208 -5.58 -12.50 10.36
CA GLN A 208 -6.37 -13.67 10.70
C GLN A 208 -5.57 -14.96 10.50
N VAL A 209 -4.75 -15.03 9.44
CA VAL A 209 -3.83 -16.14 9.18
C VAL A 209 -2.77 -16.28 10.28
N VAL A 210 -2.18 -15.16 10.72
CA VAL A 210 -1.26 -15.14 11.86
C VAL A 210 -1.96 -15.63 13.13
N LYS A 211 -3.21 -15.21 13.36
CA LYS A 211 -3.99 -15.65 14.53
C LYS A 211 -4.28 -17.15 14.50
N THR A 212 -4.56 -17.75 13.34
CA THR A 212 -4.75 -19.20 13.23
C THR A 212 -3.44 -19.96 13.46
N MET A 213 -2.31 -19.47 12.97
CA MET A 213 -1.00 -20.07 13.24
C MET A 213 -0.64 -20.02 14.74
N MET A 214 -0.92 -18.90 15.40
CA MET A 214 -0.70 -18.77 16.85
C MET A 214 -1.54 -19.78 17.67
N LYS A 215 -2.78 -20.06 17.25
CA LYS A 215 -3.63 -21.08 17.90
C LYS A 215 -3.07 -22.49 17.75
N MET A 216 -2.37 -22.77 16.66
CA MET A 216 -1.70 -24.05 16.40
C MET A 216 -0.30 -24.14 17.05
N GLY A 217 0.10 -23.13 17.82
CA GLY A 217 1.39 -23.10 18.54
C GLY A 217 2.57 -22.59 17.70
N ALA A 218 2.35 -22.19 16.45
CA ALA A 218 3.36 -21.57 15.60
C ALA A 218 3.27 -20.04 15.71
N MET A 219 4.20 -19.42 16.45
CA MET A 219 4.30 -17.96 16.50
C MET A 219 5.08 -17.46 15.27
N VAL A 220 4.39 -16.75 14.39
CA VAL A 220 4.94 -16.32 13.10
C VAL A 220 4.53 -14.87 12.82
N THR A 221 5.39 -14.13 12.12
CA THR A 221 5.11 -12.76 11.68
C THR A 221 4.67 -12.74 10.21
N ILE A 222 4.03 -11.65 9.77
CA ILE A 222 3.39 -11.59 8.44
C ILE A 222 4.36 -11.81 7.26
N ASN A 223 5.63 -11.45 7.41
CA ASN A 223 6.63 -11.58 6.35
C ASN A 223 7.55 -12.80 6.54
N GLN A 224 7.28 -13.65 7.53
CA GLN A 224 8.07 -14.87 7.72
C GLN A 224 7.69 -15.92 6.68
N VAL A 225 8.72 -16.61 6.19
CA VAL A 225 8.60 -17.70 5.24
C VAL A 225 8.25 -18.97 6.00
N VAL A 226 7.23 -19.67 5.50
CA VAL A 226 6.68 -20.89 6.11
C VAL A 226 6.73 -22.00 5.06
N ASP A 227 6.91 -23.22 5.55
CA ASP A 227 6.86 -24.45 4.79
C ASP A 227 5.43 -24.78 4.29
N GLN A 228 5.38 -25.57 3.23
CA GLN A 228 4.13 -26.01 2.60
C GLN A 228 3.21 -26.79 3.55
N GLU A 229 3.76 -27.65 4.41
CA GLU A 229 2.99 -28.49 5.33
C GLU A 229 2.24 -27.62 6.35
N THR A 230 2.94 -26.64 6.93
CA THR A 230 2.34 -25.69 7.87
C THR A 230 1.31 -24.78 7.17
N ALA A 231 1.56 -24.36 5.93
CA ALA A 231 0.58 -23.61 5.15
C ALA A 231 -0.70 -24.42 4.87
N GLN A 232 -0.58 -25.73 4.65
CA GLN A 232 -1.71 -26.65 4.47
C GLN A 232 -2.59 -26.71 5.70
N LEU A 233 -2.01 -26.90 6.89
CA LEU A 233 -2.76 -26.91 8.15
C LEU A 233 -3.56 -25.63 8.36
N VAL A 234 -2.94 -24.48 8.04
CA VAL A 234 -3.64 -23.19 8.11
C VAL A 234 -4.80 -23.13 7.11
N ALA A 235 -4.64 -23.64 5.89
CA ALA A 235 -5.68 -23.60 4.87
C ALA A 235 -6.86 -24.53 5.18
N GLU A 236 -6.61 -25.68 5.80
CA GLU A 236 -7.64 -26.64 6.23
C GLU A 236 -8.61 -26.03 7.26
N GLU A 237 -8.11 -25.21 8.18
CA GLU A 237 -8.95 -24.44 9.14
C GLU A 237 -9.96 -23.51 8.46
N TRP A 238 -9.65 -23.06 7.24
CA TRP A 238 -10.54 -22.20 6.44
C TRP A 238 -11.32 -22.96 5.38
N GLY A 239 -11.19 -24.29 5.32
CA GLY A 239 -11.83 -25.13 4.30
C GLY A 239 -11.31 -24.87 2.88
N ILE A 240 -10.10 -24.34 2.75
CA ILE A 240 -9.47 -24.00 1.47
C ILE A 240 -8.52 -25.13 1.06
N LYS A 241 -8.67 -25.63 -0.17
CA LYS A 241 -7.81 -26.70 -0.69
C LYS A 241 -6.56 -26.10 -1.34
N LEU A 242 -5.39 -26.56 -0.88
CA LEU A 242 -4.12 -26.20 -1.48
C LEU A 242 -3.74 -27.17 -2.59
N PHE A 243 -3.16 -26.64 -3.66
CA PHE A 243 -2.59 -27.40 -4.76
C PHE A 243 -1.10 -27.11 -4.88
N TYR A 244 -0.34 -28.16 -5.13
CA TYR A 244 1.11 -28.12 -5.24
C TYR A 244 1.48 -28.13 -6.72
N GLY A 245 2.06 -27.04 -7.20
CA GLY A 245 2.45 -26.96 -8.60
C GLY A 245 2.91 -25.57 -9.03
N VAL A 246 3.82 -25.54 -9.98
CA VAL A 246 4.08 -24.35 -10.79
C VAL A 246 2.94 -24.25 -11.79
N LYS A 247 2.23 -23.12 -11.80
CA LYS A 247 1.17 -22.86 -12.77
C LYS A 247 1.78 -22.50 -14.13
#